data_AF-A0A9W6MGM3-F1
#
_entry.id   AF-A0A9W6MGM3-F1
#
_cell.length_a   1.000
_cell.length_b   1.000
_cell.length_c   1.000
_cell.angle_alpha   90.00
_cell.angle_beta   90.00
_cell.angle_gamma   90.00
#
_symmetry.space_group_name_H-M   'P 1'
#
loop_
_entity.id
_entity.type
_entity.pdbx_description
1 polymer ?
#
loop_
_entity_poly.entity_id
_entity_poly.type
_entity_poly.pdbx_seq_one_letter_code
_entity_poly.pdbx_strand_id
1 'polypeptide(L)'
;MGRRRVVVAIVGAGAVAAAGVVLSFLPAERGPRAARAAGTAVSTPAPADPLTGAEIERAEAVASAVSRQAMSSGRVRLLYVERGDDKDPGGSGDGWEGGSSDGGHRLAEAYLYDYGTDTLTVRTVDLAGGRVVKETVSHGVQPPPSKAEELTAAELLLAHSKLGEGVRRAYALVAGGPPRSASDLGLRGLIFTPSQEEGGAATRCATHRCMRLFVRLPGGRWLDTSRIVVDLSAKKIHVLEW
;
A
#
# COMPACT_ATOMS: atom_id res chain seq x y z
N MET A 1 -0.11 68.76 -39.46
CA MET A 1 -0.37 70.05 -38.77
C MET A 1 -1.55 69.87 -37.82
N GLY A 2 -1.46 70.40 -36.58
CA GLY A 2 -2.64 70.55 -35.70
C GLY A 2 -2.77 69.56 -34.54
N ARG A 3 -1.91 69.68 -33.52
CA ARG A 3 -2.20 69.23 -32.14
C ARG A 3 -3.13 70.25 -31.47
N ARG A 4 -4.08 69.80 -30.64
CA ARG A 4 -4.46 70.34 -29.31
C ARG A 4 -5.60 69.48 -28.74
N ARG A 5 -5.44 68.65 -27.71
CA ARG A 5 -5.08 68.83 -26.28
C ARG A 5 -6.18 69.46 -25.41
N VAL A 6 -6.68 68.60 -24.50
CA VAL A 6 -6.97 68.82 -23.05
C VAL A 6 -8.25 69.67 -22.82
N VAL A 7 -9.15 69.38 -21.86
CA VAL A 7 -9.00 69.45 -20.40
C VAL A 7 -10.19 68.77 -19.70
N VAL A 8 -9.87 68.17 -18.55
CA VAL A 8 -10.66 67.55 -17.49
C VAL A 8 -11.48 68.57 -16.68
N ALA A 9 -12.67 68.22 -16.16
CA ALA A 9 -13.13 68.75 -14.88
C ALA A 9 -14.11 67.80 -14.17
N ILE A 10 -13.78 67.52 -12.91
CA ILE A 10 -14.52 66.77 -11.89
C ILE A 10 -15.35 67.75 -11.07
N VAL A 11 -16.63 67.49 -10.81
CA VAL A 11 -17.45 67.87 -9.63
C VAL A 11 -18.70 66.98 -9.72
N GLY A 12 -19.31 66.37 -8.71
CA GLY A 12 -19.26 66.41 -7.26
C GLY A 12 -20.48 65.61 -6.76
N ALA A 13 -20.43 65.17 -5.51
CA ALA A 13 -21.39 64.27 -4.88
C ALA A 13 -22.80 64.88 -4.70
N GLY A 14 -23.82 64.01 -4.72
CA GLY A 14 -25.18 64.33 -4.31
C GLY A 14 -26.09 63.11 -4.39
N ALA A 15 -26.35 62.46 -3.25
CA ALA A 15 -27.27 61.34 -3.13
C ALA A 15 -28.68 61.84 -2.82
N VAL A 16 -29.68 61.46 -3.62
CA VAL A 16 -31.09 61.36 -3.20
C VAL A 16 -31.75 60.20 -3.97
N ALA A 17 -32.47 59.38 -3.21
CA ALA A 17 -33.09 58.13 -3.63
C ALA A 17 -34.16 58.30 -4.73
N ALA A 18 -34.15 57.37 -5.68
CA ALA A 18 -35.31 57.07 -6.52
C ALA A 18 -35.38 55.55 -6.71
N ALA A 19 -36.52 54.97 -6.30
CA ALA A 19 -36.91 53.62 -6.63
C ALA A 19 -37.01 53.49 -8.16
N GLY A 20 -36.32 52.50 -8.74
CA GLY A 20 -36.36 52.26 -10.17
C GLY A 20 -35.55 51.01 -10.52
N VAL A 21 -36.26 50.00 -11.02
CA VAL A 21 -35.72 48.73 -11.50
C VAL A 21 -34.62 48.96 -12.53
N VAL A 22 -33.40 48.48 -12.27
CA VAL A 22 -32.36 48.32 -13.29
C VAL A 22 -31.69 46.95 -13.12
N LEU A 23 -31.91 46.12 -14.14
CA LEU A 23 -31.20 44.87 -14.43
C LEU A 23 -29.70 45.06 -14.28
N SER A 24 -29.11 44.41 -13.27
CA SER A 24 -27.67 44.31 -13.10
C SER A 24 -27.25 42.85 -13.19
N PHE A 25 -26.59 42.54 -14.30
CA PHE A 25 -25.77 41.35 -14.48
C PHE A 25 -24.62 41.37 -13.46
N LEU A 26 -24.62 40.40 -12.53
CA LEU A 26 -23.46 39.98 -11.73
C LEU A 26 -23.54 38.45 -11.51
N PRO A 27 -22.39 37.78 -11.34
CA PRO A 27 -22.20 36.38 -11.73
C PRO A 27 -22.91 35.42 -10.76
N ALA A 28 -23.44 34.34 -11.34
CA ALA A 28 -24.03 33.23 -10.61
C ALA A 28 -22.95 32.39 -9.92
N GLU A 29 -22.34 32.89 -8.86
CA GLU A 29 -21.60 32.07 -7.90
C GLU A 29 -22.56 31.55 -6.83
N ARG A 30 -23.53 30.73 -7.26
CA ARG A 30 -24.29 29.84 -6.37
C ARG A 30 -23.54 28.52 -6.29
N GLY A 31 -22.45 28.51 -5.52
CA GLY A 31 -21.89 27.27 -5.01
C GLY A 31 -23.01 26.50 -4.27
N PRO A 32 -23.15 25.18 -4.46
CA PRO A 32 -24.21 24.42 -3.83
C PRO A 32 -24.04 24.47 -2.31
N ARG A 33 -24.95 25.22 -1.66
CA ARG A 33 -25.13 25.32 -0.21
C ARG A 33 -25.59 23.99 0.43
N ALA A 34 -25.56 22.89 -0.33
CA ALA A 34 -25.76 21.52 0.12
C ALA A 34 -24.50 20.91 0.76
N ALA A 35 -23.30 21.46 0.52
CA ALA A 35 -22.06 20.94 1.10
C ALA A 35 -21.78 21.36 2.55
N ARG A 36 -22.67 22.15 3.18
CA ARG A 36 -22.44 22.70 4.54
C ARG A 36 -23.39 22.17 5.62
N ALA A 37 -24.14 21.10 5.31
CA ALA A 37 -24.99 20.39 6.27
C ALA A 37 -24.76 18.87 6.30
N ALA A 38 -23.64 18.40 5.76
CA ALA A 38 -23.17 17.05 6.05
C ALA A 38 -22.29 17.13 7.31
N GLY A 39 -22.93 17.09 8.48
CA GLY A 39 -22.25 16.53 9.64
C GLY A 39 -21.67 15.18 9.23
N THR A 40 -20.46 14.87 9.70
CA THR A 40 -19.78 13.60 9.47
C THR A 40 -20.59 12.44 10.04
N ALA A 41 -21.66 12.04 9.34
CA ALA A 41 -22.27 10.75 9.51
C ALA A 41 -21.27 9.76 8.92
N VAL A 42 -20.51 9.09 9.80
CA VAL A 42 -19.80 7.87 9.42
C VAL A 42 -20.91 6.88 9.05
N SER A 43 -21.19 6.75 7.75
CA SER A 43 -22.10 5.73 7.27
C SER A 43 -21.52 4.37 7.65
N THR A 44 -22.33 3.53 8.29
CA THR A 44 -21.96 2.13 8.51
C THR A 44 -21.65 1.50 7.15
N PRO A 45 -20.47 0.86 6.99
CA PRO A 45 -20.13 0.22 5.72
C PRO A 45 -21.19 -0.81 5.34
N ALA A 46 -21.60 -0.82 4.08
CA ALA A 46 -22.46 -1.87 3.56
C ALA A 46 -21.70 -3.20 3.52
N PRO A 47 -22.38 -4.37 3.59
CA PRO A 47 -21.72 -5.66 3.61
C PRO A 47 -20.67 -5.83 2.50
N ALA A 48 -20.98 -5.38 1.27
CA ALA A 48 -20.10 -5.49 0.12
C ALA A 48 -18.96 -4.45 0.04
N ASP A 49 -18.94 -3.44 0.91
CA ASP A 49 -17.92 -2.38 0.87
C ASP A 49 -16.55 -2.94 1.28
N PRO A 50 -15.45 -2.41 0.71
CA PRO A 50 -14.10 -2.71 1.20
C PRO A 50 -13.97 -2.45 2.70
N LEU A 51 -12.99 -3.11 3.34
CA LEU A 51 -12.66 -2.82 4.72
C LEU A 51 -12.27 -1.34 4.88
N THR A 52 -12.84 -0.70 5.89
CA THR A 52 -12.44 0.64 6.29
C THR A 52 -11.11 0.60 7.04
N GLY A 53 -10.41 1.74 7.13
CA GLY A 53 -9.17 1.83 7.92
C GLY A 53 -9.35 1.40 9.37
N ALA A 54 -10.46 1.78 10.01
CA ALA A 54 -10.77 1.40 11.39
C ALA A 54 -11.08 -0.11 11.55
N GLU A 55 -11.57 -0.77 10.50
CA GLU A 55 -11.77 -2.22 10.50
C GLU A 55 -10.46 -2.96 10.32
N ILE A 56 -9.59 -2.47 9.42
CA ILE A 56 -8.23 -2.98 9.26
C ILE A 56 -7.50 -2.89 10.60
N GLU A 57 -7.39 -1.70 11.20
CA GLU A 57 -6.69 -1.50 12.49
C GLU A 57 -7.22 -2.43 13.60
N ARG A 58 -8.54 -2.65 13.64
CA ARG A 58 -9.16 -3.56 14.61
C ARG A 58 -8.79 -5.02 14.34
N ALA A 59 -8.83 -5.45 13.09
CA ALA A 59 -8.41 -6.79 12.69
C ALA A 59 -6.92 -7.02 13.01
N GLU A 60 -6.06 -6.05 12.70
CA GLU A 60 -4.62 -6.10 12.99
C GLU A 60 -4.37 -6.26 14.49
N ALA A 61 -5.05 -5.47 15.32
CA ALA A 61 -4.91 -5.51 16.76
C ALA A 61 -5.36 -6.86 17.34
N VAL A 62 -6.52 -7.37 16.90
CA VAL A 62 -7.07 -8.66 17.36
C VAL A 62 -6.17 -9.81 16.90
N ALA A 63 -5.84 -9.86 15.60
CA ALA A 63 -5.03 -10.93 15.03
C ALA A 63 -3.59 -10.93 15.57
N SER A 64 -3.01 -9.78 15.90
CA SER A 64 -1.63 -9.71 16.38
C SER A 64 -1.47 -9.92 17.88
N ALA A 65 -2.58 -9.95 18.64
CA ALA A 65 -2.57 -9.92 20.11
C ALA A 65 -1.69 -11.02 20.74
N VAL A 66 -1.72 -12.23 20.20
CA VAL A 66 -0.95 -13.38 20.68
C VAL A 66 0.49 -13.45 20.13
N SER A 67 0.80 -12.65 19.10
CA SER A 67 2.12 -12.62 18.44
C SER A 67 2.94 -11.38 18.82
N ARG A 68 2.44 -10.50 19.70
CA ARG A 68 3.06 -9.20 20.03
C ARG A 68 4.56 -9.28 20.36
N GLN A 69 4.96 -10.20 21.22
CA GLN A 69 6.37 -10.36 21.60
C GLN A 69 7.26 -10.80 20.43
N ALA A 70 6.75 -11.66 19.57
CA ALA A 70 7.46 -12.11 18.38
C ALA A 70 7.51 -11.02 17.29
N MET A 71 6.50 -10.17 17.23
CA MET A 71 6.48 -9.01 16.34
C MET A 71 7.45 -7.93 16.80
N SER A 72 7.57 -7.67 18.11
CA SER A 72 8.53 -6.70 18.62
C SER A 72 9.99 -7.09 18.39
N SER A 73 10.30 -8.39 18.26
CA SER A 73 11.64 -8.86 17.88
C SER A 73 11.87 -8.90 16.36
N GLY A 74 10.83 -8.60 15.55
CA GLY A 74 10.87 -8.73 14.10
C GLY A 74 10.83 -10.17 13.59
N ARG A 75 10.60 -11.16 14.47
CA ARG A 75 10.48 -12.58 14.09
C ARG A 75 9.17 -12.86 13.36
N VAL A 76 8.07 -12.23 13.80
CA VAL A 76 6.77 -12.28 13.15
C VAL A 76 6.45 -10.93 12.53
N ARG A 77 5.80 -10.92 11.37
CA ARG A 77 5.30 -9.70 10.73
C ARG A 77 3.90 -9.92 10.19
N LEU A 78 3.02 -8.97 10.46
CA LEU A 78 1.77 -8.84 9.74
C LEU A 78 2.10 -8.29 8.33
N LEU A 79 1.68 -9.02 7.30
CA LEU A 79 1.93 -8.66 5.91
C LEU A 79 0.86 -7.71 5.38
N TYR A 80 -0.41 -8.07 5.58
CA TYR A 80 -1.58 -7.29 5.21
C TYR A 80 -2.83 -7.87 5.88
N VAL A 81 -3.90 -7.09 5.81
CA VAL A 81 -5.27 -7.50 6.14
C VAL A 81 -6.12 -7.30 4.90
N GLU A 82 -6.98 -8.27 4.61
CA GLU A 82 -7.98 -8.17 3.56
C GLU A 82 -9.33 -8.67 4.04
N ARG A 83 -10.34 -8.46 3.20
CA ARG A 83 -11.69 -8.94 3.45
C ARG A 83 -11.72 -10.47 3.43
N GLY A 84 -12.51 -11.06 4.33
CA GLY A 84 -12.59 -12.51 4.51
C GLY A 84 -13.96 -13.13 4.21
N ASP A 85 -15.03 -12.32 4.22
CA ASP A 85 -16.42 -12.77 4.00
C ASP A 85 -16.79 -12.87 2.51
N ASP A 86 -15.87 -12.55 1.62
CA ASP A 86 -15.97 -12.75 0.17
C ASP A 86 -15.30 -14.06 -0.31
N LYS A 87 -14.65 -14.80 0.60
CA LYS A 87 -13.97 -16.06 0.30
C LYS A 87 -14.81 -17.25 0.75
N ASP A 88 -15.00 -18.23 -0.12
CA ASP A 88 -15.57 -19.51 0.30
C ASP A 88 -14.63 -20.20 1.31
N PRO A 89 -15.15 -20.72 2.44
CA PRO A 89 -14.33 -21.29 3.51
C PRO A 89 -13.59 -22.60 3.11
N GLY A 90 -13.72 -23.05 1.85
CA GLY A 90 -13.30 -24.37 1.37
C GLY A 90 -12.50 -24.45 0.07
N GLY A 91 -11.88 -23.38 -0.46
CA GLY A 91 -11.25 -23.49 -1.79
C GLY A 91 -10.05 -22.59 -2.07
N SER A 92 -8.89 -23.23 -2.23
CA SER A 92 -7.83 -22.78 -3.11
C SER A 92 -8.38 -22.39 -4.49
N GLY A 93 -8.37 -21.09 -4.80
CA GLY A 93 -7.97 -20.55 -6.10
C GLY A 93 -8.51 -21.15 -7.39
N ASP A 94 -9.81 -21.40 -7.55
CA ASP A 94 -10.50 -21.41 -8.85
C ASP A 94 -12.01 -21.60 -8.68
N GLY A 95 -12.76 -20.49 -8.66
CA GLY A 95 -14.22 -20.56 -8.66
C GLY A 95 -14.84 -19.27 -8.18
N TRP A 96 -15.22 -18.42 -9.12
CA TRP A 96 -16.08 -17.27 -8.85
C TRP A 96 -17.52 -17.77 -8.79
N GLU A 97 -17.95 -18.30 -7.64
CA GLU A 97 -19.35 -18.46 -7.28
C GLU A 97 -19.54 -18.04 -5.82
N GLY A 98 -20.68 -17.39 -5.55
CA GLY A 98 -20.90 -16.53 -4.40
C GLY A 98 -20.63 -17.18 -3.03
N GLY A 99 -19.82 -16.49 -2.24
CA GLY A 99 -19.40 -16.88 -0.90
C GLY A 99 -20.55 -17.37 -0.01
N SER A 100 -20.34 -18.50 0.65
CA SER A 100 -21.18 -18.94 1.75
C SER A 100 -21.16 -17.94 2.89
N SER A 101 -22.30 -17.30 3.10
CA SER A 101 -22.61 -16.41 4.20
C SER A 101 -22.52 -17.13 5.55
N ASP A 102 -21.40 -16.97 6.25
CA ASP A 102 -21.32 -17.15 7.71
C ASP A 102 -22.17 -16.06 8.37
N GLY A 103 -23.48 -16.28 8.45
CA GLY A 103 -24.42 -15.52 9.29
C GLY A 103 -24.55 -14.01 9.05
N GLY A 104 -23.95 -13.45 7.99
CA GLY A 104 -23.89 -12.00 7.76
C GLY A 104 -22.83 -11.29 8.62
N HIS A 105 -21.88 -12.01 9.21
CA HIS A 105 -20.77 -11.43 9.96
C HIS A 105 -19.71 -10.86 9.00
N ARG A 106 -19.26 -9.62 9.26
CA ARG A 106 -18.20 -8.97 8.47
C ARG A 106 -16.84 -9.48 8.95
N LEU A 107 -16.12 -10.19 8.08
CA LEU A 107 -14.88 -10.88 8.41
C LEU A 107 -13.67 -10.23 7.76
N ALA A 108 -12.52 -10.28 8.45
CA ALA A 108 -11.23 -9.85 7.92
C ALA A 108 -10.20 -10.97 8.10
N GLU A 109 -9.34 -11.18 7.11
CA GLU A 109 -8.22 -12.11 7.20
C GLU A 109 -6.90 -11.35 7.36
N ALA A 110 -6.18 -11.63 8.44
CA ALA A 110 -4.87 -11.09 8.72
C ALA A 110 -3.79 -12.14 8.39
N TYR A 111 -2.83 -11.75 7.56
CA TYR A 111 -1.74 -12.62 7.10
C TYR A 111 -0.48 -12.32 7.91
N LEU A 112 -0.08 -13.24 8.80
CA LEU A 112 1.11 -13.10 9.64
C LEU A 112 2.17 -14.12 9.18
N TYR A 113 3.38 -13.65 8.91
CA TYR A 113 4.51 -14.53 8.59
C TYR A 113 5.50 -14.59 9.75
N ASP A 114 5.93 -15.80 10.11
CA ASP A 114 6.99 -16.05 11.09
C ASP A 114 8.27 -16.49 10.37
N TYR A 115 9.27 -15.61 10.37
CA TYR A 115 10.56 -15.86 9.72
C TYR A 115 11.46 -16.82 10.52
N GLY A 116 11.11 -17.15 11.77
CA GLY A 116 11.85 -18.11 12.57
C GLY A 116 11.43 -19.56 12.31
N THR A 117 10.17 -19.77 11.91
CA THR A 117 9.59 -21.10 11.63
C THR A 117 9.19 -21.32 10.17
N ASP A 118 9.34 -20.31 9.32
CA ASP A 118 8.92 -20.32 7.92
C ASP A 118 7.46 -20.73 7.75
N THR A 119 6.58 -20.05 8.49
CA THR A 119 5.15 -20.30 8.52
C THR A 119 4.35 -19.06 8.19
N LEU A 120 3.35 -19.21 7.33
CA LEU A 120 2.25 -18.27 7.21
C LEU A 120 1.11 -18.69 8.13
N THR A 121 0.68 -17.80 9.01
CA THR A 121 -0.54 -17.91 9.80
C THR A 121 -1.57 -16.93 9.25
N VAL A 122 -2.72 -17.43 8.80
CA VAL A 122 -3.88 -16.62 8.42
C VAL A 122 -4.91 -16.69 9.54
N ARG A 123 -5.30 -15.53 10.07
CA ARG A 123 -6.31 -15.41 11.13
C ARG A 123 -7.53 -14.70 10.57
N THR A 124 -8.67 -15.39 10.58
CA THR A 124 -9.97 -14.79 10.27
C THR A 124 -10.53 -14.15 11.54
N VAL A 125 -10.81 -12.87 11.49
CA VAL A 125 -11.31 -12.04 12.59
C VAL A 125 -12.76 -11.67 12.31
N ASP A 126 -13.65 -11.96 13.27
CA ASP A 126 -14.98 -11.39 13.32
C ASP A 126 -14.86 -9.96 13.86
N LEU A 127 -15.11 -8.98 13.00
CA LEU A 127 -14.95 -7.56 13.32
C LEU A 127 -15.99 -7.06 14.33
N ALA A 128 -17.19 -7.65 14.33
CA ALA A 128 -18.25 -7.31 15.26
C ALA A 128 -17.98 -7.93 16.63
N GLY A 129 -17.59 -9.21 16.66
CA GLY A 129 -17.25 -9.94 17.87
C GLY A 129 -15.89 -9.58 18.47
N GLY A 130 -14.99 -8.96 17.70
CA GLY A 130 -13.66 -8.56 18.15
C GLY A 130 -12.75 -9.73 18.50
N ARG A 131 -12.91 -10.88 17.81
CA ARG A 131 -12.19 -12.12 18.12
C ARG A 131 -11.75 -12.85 16.85
N VAL A 132 -10.69 -13.66 16.99
CA VAL A 132 -10.31 -14.63 15.96
C VAL A 132 -11.32 -15.77 15.96
N VAL A 133 -11.88 -16.10 14.80
CA VAL A 133 -12.86 -17.18 14.60
C VAL A 133 -12.28 -18.39 13.87
N LYS A 134 -11.21 -18.19 13.10
CA LYS A 134 -10.47 -19.26 12.41
C LYS A 134 -8.99 -18.90 12.37
N GLU A 135 -8.13 -19.91 12.49
CA GLU A 135 -6.70 -19.80 12.27
C GLU A 135 -6.26 -20.94 11.34
N THR A 136 -5.40 -20.63 10.38
CA THR A 136 -4.79 -21.61 9.47
C THR A 136 -3.30 -21.36 9.42
N VAL A 137 -2.51 -22.43 9.48
CA VAL A 137 -1.05 -22.39 9.41
C VAL A 137 -0.61 -23.16 8.19
N SER A 138 0.32 -22.59 7.43
CA SER A 138 0.84 -23.18 6.19
C SER A 138 2.34 -22.95 6.06
N HIS A 139 3.01 -23.88 5.37
CA HIS A 139 4.44 -23.81 5.06
C HIS A 139 4.65 -23.76 3.55
N GLY A 140 5.74 -23.13 3.10
CA GLY A 140 6.11 -23.09 1.68
C GLY A 140 5.14 -22.30 0.78
N VAL A 141 4.23 -21.53 1.37
CA VAL A 141 3.32 -20.64 0.65
C VAL A 141 3.90 -19.24 0.56
N GLN A 142 3.71 -18.58 -0.59
CA GLN A 142 4.27 -17.26 -0.86
C GLN A 142 3.15 -16.25 -1.15
N PRO A 143 2.56 -15.60 -0.13
CA PRO A 143 1.63 -14.50 -0.36
C PRO A 143 2.33 -13.30 -1.04
N PRO A 144 1.58 -12.34 -1.61
CA PRO A 144 2.17 -11.11 -2.14
C PRO A 144 3.11 -10.42 -1.12
N PRO A 145 4.29 -9.90 -1.54
CA PRO A 145 5.18 -9.18 -0.64
C PRO A 145 4.53 -7.90 -0.08
N SER A 146 4.71 -7.65 1.21
CA SER A 146 4.29 -6.39 1.84
C SER A 146 5.25 -5.25 1.50
N LYS A 147 4.81 -3.99 1.70
CA LYS A 147 5.70 -2.83 1.50
C LYS A 147 6.90 -2.83 2.44
N ALA A 148 6.71 -3.31 3.67
CA ALA A 148 7.78 -3.45 4.64
C ALA A 148 8.80 -4.52 4.21
N GLU A 149 8.35 -5.61 3.60
CA GLU A 149 9.23 -6.63 3.02
C GLU A 149 10.03 -6.08 1.85
N GLU A 150 9.42 -5.30 0.96
CA GLU A 150 10.15 -4.63 -0.13
C GLU A 150 11.29 -3.74 0.40
N LEU A 151 11.02 -2.96 1.46
CA LEU A 151 12.02 -2.10 2.09
C LEU A 151 13.14 -2.92 2.73
N THR A 152 12.82 -3.95 3.51
CA THR A 152 13.82 -4.86 4.09
C THR A 152 14.66 -5.53 3.00
N ALA A 153 14.04 -5.96 1.89
CA ALA A 153 14.75 -6.54 0.76
C ALA A 153 15.71 -5.54 0.09
N ALA A 154 15.29 -4.29 -0.06
CA ALA A 154 16.12 -3.22 -0.61
C ALA A 154 17.28 -2.83 0.33
N GLU A 155 17.06 -2.87 1.65
CA GLU A 155 18.13 -2.70 2.65
C GLU A 155 19.19 -3.80 2.52
N LEU A 156 18.77 -5.06 2.40
CA LEU A 156 19.69 -6.18 2.14
C LEU A 156 20.45 -5.98 0.83
N LEU A 157 19.76 -5.55 -0.24
CA LEU A 157 20.39 -5.26 -1.54
C LEU A 157 21.44 -4.15 -1.45
N LEU A 158 21.13 -3.06 -0.77
CA LEU A 158 22.07 -1.96 -0.55
C LEU A 158 23.23 -2.39 0.35
N ALA A 159 23.00 -3.24 1.36
CA ALA A 159 24.05 -3.76 2.23
C ALA A 159 24.99 -4.76 1.52
N HIS A 160 24.53 -5.41 0.45
CA HIS A 160 25.34 -6.36 -0.30
C HIS A 160 26.54 -5.66 -0.96
N SER A 161 27.76 -6.14 -0.68
CA SER A 161 29.02 -5.50 -1.10
C SER A 161 29.10 -5.19 -2.60
N LYS A 162 28.85 -6.19 -3.46
CA LYS A 162 28.93 -6.02 -4.92
C LYS A 162 27.68 -5.36 -5.53
N LEU A 163 26.51 -5.94 -5.28
CA LEU A 163 25.26 -5.49 -5.88
C LEU A 163 24.83 -4.10 -5.38
N GLY A 164 24.96 -3.83 -4.09
CA GLY A 164 24.59 -2.55 -3.49
C GLY A 164 25.42 -1.38 -4.00
N GLU A 165 26.70 -1.58 -4.27
CA GLU A 165 27.52 -0.58 -4.94
C GLU A 165 27.02 -0.25 -6.35
N GLY A 166 26.61 -1.28 -7.11
CA GLY A 166 26.00 -1.09 -8.43
C GLY A 166 24.75 -0.21 -8.36
N VAL A 167 23.86 -0.49 -7.40
CA VAL A 167 22.65 0.32 -7.17
C VAL A 167 23.01 1.76 -6.78
N ARG A 168 23.95 1.96 -5.85
CA ARG A 168 24.38 3.30 -5.41
C ARG A 168 24.97 4.12 -6.56
N ARG A 169 25.83 3.51 -7.38
CA ARG A 169 26.40 4.18 -8.57
C ARG A 169 25.31 4.54 -9.58
N ALA A 170 24.42 3.60 -9.89
CA ALA A 170 23.34 3.83 -10.85
C ALA A 170 22.38 4.93 -10.39
N TYR A 171 22.07 4.98 -9.10
CA TYR A 171 21.28 6.04 -8.48
C TYR A 171 21.99 7.40 -8.54
N ALA A 172 23.29 7.46 -8.19
CA ALA A 172 24.07 8.70 -8.21
C ALA A 172 24.16 9.34 -9.61
N LEU A 173 24.20 8.52 -10.67
CA LEU A 173 24.18 9.00 -12.05
C LEU A 173 22.89 9.77 -12.42
N VAL A 174 21.79 9.54 -11.71
CA VAL A 174 20.49 10.18 -12.00
C VAL A 174 20.13 11.24 -10.96
N ALA A 175 20.49 11.01 -9.70
CA ALA A 175 20.10 11.85 -8.58
C ALA A 175 21.22 12.79 -8.09
N GLY A 176 22.43 12.68 -8.64
CA GLY A 176 23.58 13.53 -8.24
C GLY A 176 24.28 13.12 -6.94
N GLY A 177 23.88 12.01 -6.32
CA GLY A 177 24.48 11.47 -5.10
C GLY A 177 23.89 10.10 -4.75
N PRO A 178 24.46 9.34 -3.80
CA PRO A 178 23.93 8.03 -3.43
C PRO A 178 22.55 8.13 -2.75
N PRO A 179 21.74 7.05 -2.75
CA PRO A 179 20.51 7.01 -1.97
C PRO A 179 20.87 7.10 -0.47
N ARG A 180 20.07 7.85 0.30
CA ARG A 180 20.24 7.97 1.76
C ARG A 180 19.69 6.75 2.47
N SER A 181 18.67 6.12 1.90
CA SER A 181 18.02 4.92 2.42
C SER A 181 17.32 4.16 1.30
N ALA A 182 16.85 2.94 1.60
CA ALA A 182 16.05 2.14 0.68
C ALA A 182 14.75 2.84 0.24
N SER A 183 14.20 3.76 1.05
CA SER A 183 12.99 4.51 0.72
C SER A 183 13.18 5.54 -0.40
N ASP A 184 14.42 5.90 -0.74
CA ASP A 184 14.71 6.75 -1.89
C ASP A 184 14.55 5.98 -3.23
N LEU A 185 14.37 4.66 -3.18
CA LEU A 185 14.16 3.80 -4.34
C LEU A 185 12.66 3.54 -4.58
N GLY A 186 12.25 3.49 -5.84
CA GLY A 186 10.98 2.86 -6.20
C GLY A 186 11.13 1.34 -6.15
N LEU A 187 10.27 0.65 -5.41
CA LEU A 187 10.39 -0.78 -5.18
C LEU A 187 9.11 -1.50 -5.63
N ARG A 188 9.29 -2.70 -6.18
CA ARG A 188 8.22 -3.65 -6.45
C ARG A 188 8.72 -5.06 -6.16
N GLY A 189 8.06 -5.73 -5.22
CA GLY A 189 8.28 -7.14 -4.94
C GLY A 189 7.37 -8.03 -5.80
N LEU A 190 7.90 -9.18 -6.23
CA LEU A 190 7.11 -10.27 -6.79
C LEU A 190 7.38 -11.55 -6.02
N ILE A 191 6.36 -12.41 -5.96
CA ILE A 191 6.46 -13.76 -5.42
C ILE A 191 7.58 -14.52 -6.14
N PHE A 192 8.38 -15.26 -5.38
CA PHE A 192 9.34 -16.20 -5.93
C PHE A 192 9.10 -17.59 -5.34
N THR A 193 8.81 -18.55 -6.20
CA THR A 193 8.78 -19.97 -5.87
C THR A 193 9.80 -20.64 -6.77
N PRO A 194 10.79 -21.37 -6.22
CA PRO A 194 11.78 -22.02 -7.06
C PRO A 194 11.10 -23.11 -7.90
N SER A 195 11.46 -23.19 -9.18
CA SER A 195 11.07 -24.34 -10.00
C SER A 195 11.91 -25.56 -9.63
N GLN A 196 11.41 -26.77 -9.92
CA GLN A 196 12.17 -28.02 -9.69
C GLN A 196 13.47 -28.07 -10.52
N GLU A 197 13.51 -27.35 -11.64
CA GLU A 197 14.66 -27.30 -12.54
C GLU A 197 15.71 -26.26 -12.12
N GLU A 198 15.35 -25.28 -11.27
CA GLU A 198 16.22 -24.22 -10.75
C GLU A 198 17.17 -24.70 -9.62
N GLY A 199 17.52 -25.99 -9.59
CA GLY A 199 18.48 -26.56 -8.65
C GLY A 199 19.71 -25.65 -8.51
N GLY A 200 19.84 -24.97 -7.36
CA GLY A 200 20.69 -23.79 -7.31
C GLY A 200 20.67 -23.06 -5.98
N ALA A 201 21.28 -21.88 -5.95
CA ALA A 201 21.53 -21.15 -4.71
C ALA A 201 20.25 -20.81 -3.90
N ALA A 202 19.07 -20.80 -4.54
CA ALA A 202 17.79 -20.40 -3.95
C ALA A 202 16.84 -21.57 -3.63
N THR A 203 17.28 -22.84 -3.65
CA THR A 203 16.40 -24.00 -3.38
C THR A 203 15.67 -23.92 -2.03
N ARG A 204 16.26 -23.26 -1.02
CA ARG A 204 15.62 -23.04 0.29
C ARG A 204 14.34 -22.20 0.22
N CYS A 205 14.14 -21.42 -0.85
CA CYS A 205 12.93 -20.65 -1.10
C CYS A 205 11.67 -21.49 -1.34
N ALA A 206 11.79 -22.82 -1.48
CA ALA A 206 10.64 -23.73 -1.44
C ALA A 206 9.96 -23.71 -0.06
N THR A 207 10.67 -23.27 0.97
CA THR A 207 10.15 -23.15 2.34
C THR A 207 10.33 -21.73 2.89
N HIS A 208 11.49 -21.11 2.68
CA HIS A 208 11.79 -19.76 3.14
C HIS A 208 10.94 -18.70 2.44
N ARG A 209 10.73 -17.55 3.08
CA ARG A 209 10.10 -16.37 2.48
C ARG A 209 11.05 -15.72 1.49
N CYS A 210 10.79 -15.89 0.21
CA CYS A 210 11.62 -15.30 -0.84
C CYS A 210 10.80 -14.41 -1.79
N MET A 211 11.46 -13.39 -2.32
CA MET A 211 10.86 -12.50 -3.32
C MET A 211 11.88 -12.06 -4.36
N ARG A 212 11.39 -11.76 -5.56
CA ARG A 212 12.14 -10.97 -6.55
C ARG A 212 11.91 -9.49 -6.24
N LEU A 213 12.99 -8.71 -6.24
CA LEU A 213 12.93 -7.28 -6.00
C LEU A 213 13.27 -6.52 -7.27
N PHE A 214 12.35 -5.69 -7.75
CA PHE A 214 12.57 -4.74 -8.83
C PHE A 214 12.85 -3.36 -8.25
N VAL A 215 13.90 -2.71 -8.77
CA VAL A 215 14.35 -1.39 -8.30
C VAL A 215 14.20 -0.37 -9.41
N ARG A 216 13.46 0.69 -9.11
CA ARG A 216 13.27 1.87 -9.94
C ARG A 216 14.04 3.04 -9.35
N LEU A 217 14.89 3.64 -10.17
CA LEU A 217 15.62 4.87 -9.83
C LEU A 217 14.70 6.10 -9.89
N PRO A 218 15.11 7.22 -9.30
CA PRO A 218 14.54 8.54 -9.62
C PRO A 218 14.52 8.76 -11.14
N GLY A 219 13.48 9.42 -11.66
CA GLY A 219 13.28 9.56 -13.11
C GLY A 219 12.66 8.35 -13.80
N GLY A 220 12.37 7.25 -13.08
CA GLY A 220 11.50 6.17 -13.56
C GLY A 220 12.21 4.99 -14.23
N ARG A 221 13.55 5.04 -14.40
CA ARG A 221 14.32 3.93 -14.98
C ARG A 221 14.37 2.73 -14.03
N TRP A 222 14.10 1.54 -14.55
CA TRP A 222 14.27 0.28 -13.83
C TRP A 222 15.69 -0.25 -13.98
N LEU A 223 16.26 -0.77 -12.88
CA LEU A 223 17.48 -1.56 -12.92
C LEU A 223 17.14 -3.00 -13.34
N ASP A 224 18.04 -3.64 -14.07
CA ASP A 224 17.94 -5.08 -14.28
C ASP A 224 18.35 -5.82 -12.99
N THR A 225 17.34 -6.24 -12.24
CA THR A 225 17.48 -7.08 -11.05
C THR A 225 16.83 -8.44 -11.25
N SER A 226 16.62 -8.84 -12.52
CA SER A 226 15.88 -10.05 -12.88
C SER A 226 16.49 -11.32 -12.26
N ARG A 227 17.81 -11.39 -12.12
CA ARG A 227 18.52 -12.53 -11.52
C ARG A 227 18.59 -12.51 -10.00
N ILE A 228 18.04 -11.49 -9.34
CA ILE A 228 18.15 -11.30 -7.90
C ILE A 228 16.92 -11.88 -7.20
N VAL A 229 17.17 -12.81 -6.28
CA VAL A 229 16.18 -13.31 -5.32
C VAL A 229 16.65 -12.93 -3.93
N VAL A 230 15.74 -12.35 -3.14
CA VAL A 230 15.99 -12.00 -1.76
C VAL A 230 15.29 -13.02 -0.86
N ASP A 231 16.08 -13.72 -0.06
CA ASP A 231 15.62 -14.61 1.01
C ASP A 231 15.50 -13.79 2.30
N LEU A 232 14.26 -13.47 2.67
CA LEU A 232 13.95 -12.67 3.84
C LEU A 232 14.09 -13.47 5.14
N SER A 233 13.86 -14.79 5.10
CA SER A 233 14.04 -15.68 6.25
C SER A 233 15.51 -15.79 6.64
N ALA A 234 16.39 -15.97 5.67
CA ALA A 234 17.85 -16.06 5.89
C ALA A 234 18.57 -14.71 5.84
N LYS A 235 17.86 -13.62 5.50
CA LYS A 235 18.42 -12.27 5.28
C LYS A 235 19.57 -12.29 4.27
N LYS A 236 19.37 -12.97 3.15
CA LYS A 236 20.40 -13.25 2.15
C LYS A 236 19.92 -12.89 0.74
N ILE A 237 20.89 -12.61 -0.13
CA ILE A 237 20.64 -12.44 -1.57
C ILE A 237 21.21 -13.63 -2.31
N HIS A 238 20.40 -14.13 -3.24
CA HIS A 238 20.77 -15.15 -4.21
C HIS A 238 20.81 -14.51 -5.59
N VAL A 239 21.81 -14.90 -6.37
CA VAL A 239 21.89 -14.57 -7.79
C VAL A 239 21.64 -15.88 -8.54
N LEU A 240 20.59 -15.90 -9.36
CA LEU A 240 20.22 -17.06 -10.16
C LEU A 240 21.22 -17.23 -11.30
N GLU A 241 21.64 -18.47 -11.57
CA GLU A 241 22.38 -18.82 -12.79
C GLU A 241 21.40 -18.98 -13.97
N TRP A 242 21.94 -18.90 -15.18
CA TRP A 242 21.20 -19.16 -16.42
C TRP A 242 21.36 -20.62 -16.84
#